data_AF-A0A7S0DM65-F1
#
_entry.id   AF-A0A7S0DM65-F1
#
_cell.length_a   1.000
_cell.length_b   1.000
_cell.length_c   1.000
_cell.angle_alpha   90.00
_cell.angle_beta   90.00
_cell.angle_gamma   90.00
#
_symmetry.space_group_name_H-M   'P 1'
#
loop_
_entity.id
_entity.type
_entity.pdbx_description
1 polymer ?
#
loop_
_entity_poly.entity_id
_entity_poly.type
_entity_poly.pdbx_seq_one_letter_code
_entity_poly.pdbx_strand_id
1 'polypeptide(L)'
;MTCFLIPSTSQAFKVGDMVKIKSEIHHLPWPKPHIRAPGYVHGAIGEISGILGEFPFPELLAYRRKTRPEKLYRVKFLQKHLWPDYNGSDLDKVSAEIYAPWISPSNISNLKETIGLSEEFKLTNANSRGCQSHLLDSDSNVHSHGHGKE
;
A
#
# COMPACT_ATOMS: atom_id res chain seq x y z
N MET A 1 -24.33 -7.89 32.75
CA MET A 1 -22.89 -7.56 32.66
C MET A 1 -22.68 -6.68 31.44
N THR A 2 -22.75 -5.38 31.61
CA THR A 2 -22.56 -4.41 30.53
C THR A 2 -21.08 -4.36 30.18
N CYS A 3 -20.72 -4.93 29.04
CA CYS A 3 -19.36 -4.84 28.52
C CYS A 3 -19.12 -3.39 28.13
N PHE A 4 -18.42 -2.62 28.98
CA PHE A 4 -17.91 -1.30 28.60
C PHE A 4 -16.87 -1.51 27.49
N LEU A 5 -17.35 -1.43 26.24
CA LEU A 5 -16.54 -1.31 25.05
C LEU A 5 -15.89 0.07 25.13
N ILE A 6 -14.57 0.09 25.27
CA ILE A 6 -13.80 1.32 25.15
C ILE A 6 -13.94 1.76 23.69
N PRO A 7 -14.44 2.97 23.40
CA PRO A 7 -14.62 3.42 22.02
C PRO A 7 -13.28 3.46 21.28
N SER A 8 -13.27 3.14 19.98
CA SER A 8 -12.07 3.31 19.15
C SER A 8 -11.73 4.81 19.08
N THR A 9 -10.51 5.16 19.49
CA THR A 9 -10.01 6.55 19.49
C THR A 9 -9.27 6.91 18.21
N SER A 10 -9.25 6.02 17.22
CA SER A 10 -8.45 6.23 16.01
C SER A 10 -9.18 7.08 14.97
N GLN A 11 -8.42 7.96 14.29
CA GLN A 11 -8.87 8.74 13.14
C GLN A 11 -9.60 7.83 12.14
N ALA A 12 -10.81 8.22 11.72
CA ALA A 12 -11.55 7.53 10.70
C ALA A 12 -11.11 8.02 9.31
N PHE A 13 -10.66 7.10 8.47
CA PHE A 13 -10.35 7.35 7.07
C PHE A 13 -11.43 6.80 6.14
N LYS A 14 -11.49 7.33 4.92
CA LYS A 14 -12.41 6.94 3.85
C LYS A 14 -11.66 6.21 2.72
N VAL A 15 -12.42 5.50 1.89
CA VAL A 15 -11.88 4.91 0.67
C VAL A 15 -11.41 6.03 -0.26
N GLY A 16 -10.22 5.88 -0.83
CA GLY A 16 -9.54 6.89 -1.64
C GLY A 16 -8.61 7.82 -0.86
N ASP A 17 -8.62 7.79 0.49
CA ASP A 17 -7.69 8.60 1.27
C ASP A 17 -6.26 8.09 1.09
N MET A 18 -5.34 9.02 0.85
CA MET A 18 -3.90 8.75 0.88
C MET A 18 -3.42 8.78 2.33
N VAL A 19 -2.73 7.72 2.71
CA VAL A 19 -2.27 7.51 4.08
C VAL A 19 -0.84 7.03 4.13
N LYS A 20 -0.15 7.40 5.20
CA LYS A 20 1.20 6.95 5.50
C LYS A 20 1.16 5.95 6.64
N ILE A 21 1.83 4.81 6.45
CA ILE A 21 2.00 3.83 7.53
C ILE A 21 3.10 4.33 8.45
N LYS A 22 2.86 4.27 9.76
CA LYS A 22 3.86 4.63 10.77
C LYS A 22 5.10 3.77 10.58
N SER A 23 6.27 4.41 10.62
CA SER A 23 7.55 3.71 10.63
C SER A 23 7.73 3.03 11.99
N GLU A 24 8.20 1.79 12.01
CA GLU A 24 8.64 1.18 13.26
C GLU A 24 9.84 1.94 13.82
N ILE A 25 9.73 2.32 15.10
CA ILE A 25 10.79 2.99 15.83
C ILE A 25 11.69 1.89 16.40
N HIS A 26 12.93 1.80 15.92
CA HIS A 26 13.89 0.73 16.27
C HIS A 26 14.30 0.68 17.75
N HIS A 27 13.85 1.62 18.59
CA HIS A 27 14.19 1.72 20.02
C HIS A 27 13.03 1.30 20.95
N LEU A 28 12.17 0.38 20.49
CA LEU A 28 11.09 -0.15 21.34
C LEU A 28 11.66 -0.87 22.57
N PRO A 29 11.19 -0.54 23.79
CA PRO A 29 11.63 -1.20 25.02
C PRO A 29 11.21 -2.67 25.04
N TRP A 30 11.98 -3.50 25.73
CA TRP A 30 11.65 -4.92 25.93
C TRP A 30 10.45 -5.07 26.89
N PRO A 31 9.53 -6.03 26.65
CA PRO A 31 9.47 -6.94 25.51
C PRO A 31 8.98 -6.30 24.22
N LYS A 32 9.52 -6.75 23.08
CA LYS A 32 9.10 -6.28 21.75
C LYS A 32 7.58 -6.38 21.60
N PRO A 33 6.89 -5.34 21.10
CA PRO A 33 5.46 -5.41 20.88
C PRO A 33 5.11 -6.45 19.80
N HIS A 34 3.91 -7.02 19.87
CA HIS A 34 3.41 -7.94 18.85
C HIS A 34 2.80 -7.14 17.69
N ILE A 35 3.61 -6.84 16.67
CA ILE A 35 3.21 -6.00 15.54
C ILE A 35 2.60 -6.86 14.43
N ARG A 36 1.41 -6.47 13.95
CA ARG A 36 0.75 -7.12 12.79
C ARG A 36 0.85 -6.33 11.50
N ALA A 37 1.27 -5.06 11.55
CA ALA A 37 1.56 -4.27 10.37
C ALA A 37 2.87 -4.78 9.73
N PRO A 38 2.86 -5.26 8.46
CA PRO A 38 4.05 -5.82 7.85
C PRO A 38 5.20 -4.81 7.75
N GLY A 39 6.43 -5.22 8.08
CA GLY A 39 7.59 -4.33 8.11
C GLY A 39 7.88 -3.64 6.78
N TYR A 40 7.62 -4.31 5.65
CA TYR A 40 7.89 -3.76 4.32
C TYR A 40 7.00 -2.57 3.94
N VAL A 41 5.88 -2.32 4.64
CA VAL A 41 5.04 -1.13 4.40
C VAL A 41 5.33 0.01 5.37
N HIS A 42 6.23 -0.17 6.34
CA HIS A 42 6.51 0.86 7.34
C HIS A 42 7.09 2.12 6.69
N GLY A 43 6.51 3.27 6.99
CA GLY A 43 6.88 4.55 6.37
C GLY A 43 6.36 4.74 4.95
N ALA A 44 5.81 3.71 4.30
CA ALA A 44 5.27 3.79 2.96
C ALA A 44 3.95 4.56 2.90
N ILE A 45 3.68 5.15 1.74
CA ILE A 45 2.42 5.84 1.44
C ILE A 45 1.59 4.94 0.54
N GLY A 46 0.31 4.79 0.88
CA GLY A 46 -0.65 4.01 0.12
C GLY A 46 -2.03 4.66 0.11
N GLU A 47 -2.93 4.05 -0.65
CA GLU A 47 -4.32 4.49 -0.80
C GLU A 47 -5.26 3.50 -0.11
N ILE A 48 -6.24 3.99 0.64
CA ILE A 48 -7.26 3.12 1.23
C ILE A 48 -8.19 2.61 0.13
N SER A 49 -8.17 1.31 -0.09
CA SER A 49 -9.02 0.63 -1.06
C SER A 49 -10.29 0.02 -0.45
N GLY A 50 -10.33 -0.14 0.88
CA GLY A 50 -11.48 -0.73 1.55
C GLY A 50 -11.44 -0.59 3.08
N ILE A 51 -12.62 -0.63 3.69
CA ILE A 51 -12.83 -0.61 5.14
C ILE A 51 -13.42 -1.96 5.51
N LEU A 52 -12.70 -2.77 6.29
CA LEU A 52 -13.07 -4.16 6.59
C LEU A 52 -13.97 -4.29 7.82
N GLY A 53 -14.01 -3.26 8.67
CA GLY A 53 -14.80 -3.24 9.90
C GLY A 53 -13.94 -3.01 11.14
N GLU A 54 -14.50 -3.33 12.31
CA GLU A 54 -13.84 -3.18 13.61
C GLU A 54 -13.51 -4.54 14.21
N PHE A 55 -12.24 -4.72 14.60
CA PHE A 55 -11.72 -5.97 15.15
C PHE A 55 -10.94 -5.70 16.45
N PRO A 56 -10.81 -6.69 17.36
CA PRO A 56 -9.99 -6.56 18.56
C PRO A 56 -8.54 -6.17 18.23
N PHE A 57 -7.97 -5.20 18.95
CA PHE A 57 -6.60 -4.76 18.73
C PHE A 57 -5.59 -5.90 18.98
N PRO A 58 -4.88 -6.39 17.94
CA PRO A 58 -4.14 -7.65 18.03
C PRO A 58 -2.89 -7.56 18.91
N GLU A 59 -2.26 -6.38 19.00
CA GLU A 59 -1.09 -6.12 19.84
C GLU A 59 -1.41 -6.40 21.32
N LEU A 60 -2.61 -6.04 21.79
CA LEU A 60 -3.06 -6.34 23.16
C LEU A 60 -3.62 -7.76 23.27
N LEU A 61 -4.31 -8.25 22.24
CA LEU A 61 -4.89 -9.58 22.20
C LEU A 61 -3.82 -10.68 22.35
N ALA A 62 -2.67 -10.51 21.70
CA ALA A 62 -1.53 -11.43 21.78
C ALA A 62 -1.02 -11.62 23.22
N TYR A 63 -1.17 -10.60 24.07
CA TYR A 63 -0.81 -10.63 25.49
C TYR A 63 -2.00 -10.95 26.41
N ARG A 64 -3.13 -11.44 25.87
CA ARG A 64 -4.36 -11.75 26.60
C ARG A 64 -4.90 -10.57 27.43
N ARG A 65 -4.61 -9.34 27.00
CA ARG A 65 -5.10 -8.12 27.66
C ARG A 65 -6.47 -7.74 27.12
N LYS A 66 -7.26 -7.00 27.92
CA LYS A 66 -8.51 -6.41 27.45
C LYS A 66 -8.18 -5.49 26.27
N THR A 67 -8.86 -5.71 25.16
CA THR A 67 -8.66 -4.93 23.93
C THR A 67 -9.82 -3.97 23.72
N ARG A 68 -9.56 -2.94 22.91
CA ARG A 68 -10.60 -2.13 22.31
C ARG A 68 -10.75 -2.50 20.83
N PRO A 69 -11.95 -2.39 20.25
CA PRO A 69 -12.13 -2.54 18.81
C PRO A 69 -11.35 -1.47 18.07
N GLU A 70 -10.75 -1.85 16.94
CA GLU A 70 -10.02 -0.99 16.04
C GLU A 70 -10.44 -1.23 14.61
N LYS A 71 -10.54 -0.15 13.84
CA LYS A 71 -10.86 -0.25 12.41
C LYS A 71 -9.70 -0.89 11.67
N LEU A 72 -10.04 -1.83 10.78
CA LEU A 72 -9.12 -2.48 9.86
C LEU A 72 -9.35 -1.94 8.45
N TYR A 73 -8.28 -1.48 7.82
CA TYR A 73 -8.30 -0.90 6.48
C TYR A 73 -7.49 -1.77 5.52
N ARG A 74 -7.94 -1.88 4.27
CA ARG A 74 -7.14 -2.44 3.19
C ARG A 74 -6.48 -1.32 2.41
N VAL A 75 -5.16 -1.24 2.51
CA VAL A 75 -4.36 -0.20 1.86
C VAL A 75 -3.62 -0.80 0.67
N LYS A 76 -3.64 -0.12 -0.48
CA LYS A 76 -2.90 -0.49 -1.68
C LYS A 76 -1.65 0.38 -1.82
N PHE A 77 -0.55 -0.28 -2.13
CA PHE A 77 0.77 0.32 -2.35
C PHE A 77 1.26 -0.06 -3.74
N LEU A 78 2.00 0.84 -4.40
CA LEU A 78 2.70 0.52 -5.64
C LEU A 78 3.94 -0.30 -5.33
N GLN A 79 4.17 -1.40 -6.07
CA GLN A 79 5.32 -2.28 -5.83
C GLN A 79 6.64 -1.52 -5.93
N LYS A 80 6.80 -0.67 -6.94
CA LYS A 80 7.98 0.18 -7.13
C LYS A 80 8.28 1.14 -5.97
N HIS A 81 7.27 1.50 -5.16
CA HIS A 81 7.49 2.36 -3.99
C HIS A 81 7.94 1.57 -2.77
N LEU A 82 7.66 0.26 -2.74
CA LEU A 82 8.07 -0.62 -1.65
C LEU A 82 9.43 -1.26 -1.94
N TRP A 83 9.71 -1.56 -3.20
CA TRP A 83 10.91 -2.27 -3.65
C TRP A 83 11.60 -1.47 -4.76
N PRO A 84 12.74 -0.81 -4.46
CA PRO A 84 13.47 0.01 -5.44
C PRO A 84 13.94 -0.78 -6.68
N ASP A 85 14.27 -2.06 -6.51
CA ASP A 85 14.77 -2.93 -7.58
C ASP A 85 13.64 -3.67 -8.34
N TYR A 86 12.39 -3.22 -8.20
CA TYR A 86 11.25 -3.85 -8.84
C TYR A 86 11.21 -3.56 -10.35
N ASN A 87 11.41 -4.61 -11.16
CA ASN A 87 11.44 -4.51 -12.64
C ASN A 87 10.12 -4.94 -13.32
N GLY A 88 9.01 -4.96 -12.57
CA GLY A 88 7.67 -5.31 -13.07
C GLY A 88 6.91 -4.10 -13.63
N SER A 89 5.58 -4.22 -13.75
CA SER A 89 4.76 -3.12 -14.26
C SER A 89 4.67 -1.99 -13.24
N ASP A 90 4.70 -0.74 -13.72
CA ASP A 90 4.48 0.47 -12.93
C ASP A 90 3.10 0.51 -12.23
N LEU A 91 2.17 -0.32 -12.71
CA LEU A 91 0.80 -0.42 -12.21
C LEU A 91 0.62 -1.54 -11.18
N ASP A 92 1.65 -2.34 -10.93
CA ASP A 92 1.56 -3.45 -9.99
C ASP A 92 1.41 -2.93 -8.57
N LYS A 93 0.39 -3.45 -7.89
CA LYS A 93 0.02 -3.03 -6.54
C LYS A 93 0.03 -4.22 -5.59
N VAL A 94 0.46 -3.96 -4.35
CA VAL A 94 0.30 -4.87 -3.22
C VAL A 94 -0.71 -4.28 -2.25
N SER A 95 -1.65 -5.11 -1.81
CA SER A 95 -2.60 -4.74 -0.76
C SER A 95 -2.19 -5.35 0.56
N ALA A 96 -2.25 -4.56 1.62
CA ALA A 96 -2.07 -5.03 3.00
C ALA A 96 -3.23 -4.57 3.88
N GLU A 97 -3.56 -5.37 4.88
CA GLU A 97 -4.59 -5.06 5.87
C GLU A 97 -3.93 -4.45 7.10
N ILE A 98 -4.24 -3.19 7.38
CA ILE A 98 -3.56 -2.37 8.39
C ILE A 98 -4.59 -1.78 9.35
N TYR A 99 -4.33 -1.95 10.65
CA TYR A 99 -5.17 -1.38 11.70
C TYR A 99 -4.99 0.14 11.79
N ALA A 100 -6.08 0.84 12.10
CA ALA A 100 -6.14 2.30 12.19
C ALA A 100 -4.99 2.95 13.00
N PRO A 101 -4.52 2.40 14.14
CA PRO A 101 -3.42 2.98 14.90
C PRO A 101 -2.08 3.05 14.16
N TRP A 102 -1.88 2.22 13.14
CA TRP A 102 -0.68 2.21 12.30
C TRP A 102 -0.75 3.19 11.14
N ILE A 103 -1.90 3.83 10.94
CA ILE A 103 -2.17 4.72 9.81
C ILE A 103 -2.11 6.18 10.29
N SER A 104 -1.49 7.03 9.48
CA SER A 104 -1.46 8.47 9.66
C SER A 104 -1.88 9.15 8.36
N PRO A 105 -2.54 10.32 8.41
CA PRO A 105 -2.86 11.06 7.20
C PRO A 105 -1.57 11.43 6.48
N SER A 106 -1.43 11.09 5.19
CA SER A 106 -0.33 11.60 4.40
C SER A 106 -0.72 13.01 3.93
N ASN A 107 -0.01 14.04 4.39
CA ASN A 107 -0.24 15.37 3.85
C ASN A 107 0.36 15.44 2.44
N ILE A 108 -0.50 15.33 1.42
CA ILE A 108 -0.10 15.36 0.00
C ILE A 108 0.50 16.73 -0.38
N SER A 109 0.27 17.79 0.41
CA SER A 109 0.86 19.11 0.11
C SER A 109 2.40 19.08 0.08
N ASN A 110 3.04 18.18 0.84
CA ASN A 110 4.50 18.03 0.85
C ASN A 110 5.04 17.08 -0.25
N LEU A 111 4.20 16.26 -0.89
CA LEU A 111 4.62 15.33 -1.95
C LEU A 111 4.74 16.04 -3.31
N LYS A 112 3.92 17.07 -3.56
CA LYS A 112 4.03 17.86 -4.81
C LYS A 112 5.38 18.59 -4.93
N GLU A 113 5.94 19.02 -3.81
CA GLU A 113 7.25 19.70 -3.76
C GLU A 113 8.43 18.72 -3.85
N THR A 114 8.27 17.50 -3.33
CA THR A 114 9.34 16.49 -3.31
C THR A 114 9.45 15.70 -4.63
N ILE A 115 8.36 15.48 -5.35
CA ILE A 115 8.35 14.58 -6.53
C ILE A 115 8.57 15.34 -7.85
N GLY A 116 8.57 16.68 -7.87
CA GLY A 116 8.96 17.46 -9.06
C GLY A 116 8.23 17.10 -10.37
N LEU A 117 7.01 16.54 -10.28
CA LEU A 117 6.21 16.21 -11.46
C LEU A 117 5.31 17.40 -11.78
N SER A 118 5.75 18.16 -12.79
CA SER A 118 5.00 19.24 -13.41
C SER A 118 3.65 18.76 -13.94
N GLU A 119 2.65 19.60 -13.74
CA GLU A 119 1.26 19.43 -14.15
C GLU A 119 1.12 19.23 -15.65
N GLU A 120 1.10 17.98 -16.12
CA GLU A 120 0.68 17.70 -17.51
C GLU A 120 0.00 16.34 -17.65
N PHE A 121 -1.08 16.14 -16.89
CA PHE A 121 -2.14 15.23 -17.28
C PHE A 121 -3.44 16.01 -17.43
N LYS A 122 -3.51 16.80 -18.50
CA LYS A 122 -4.79 17.32 -18.99
C LYS A 122 -5.54 16.15 -19.61
N LEU A 123 -6.70 15.84 -19.02
CA LEU A 123 -7.73 15.07 -19.70
C LEU A 123 -8.08 15.78 -21.01
N THR A 124 -7.70 15.22 -22.16
CA THR A 124 -8.34 15.55 -23.43
C THR A 124 -9.25 14.40 -23.81
N ASN A 125 -10.54 14.59 -23.51
CA ASN A 125 -11.62 13.78 -24.04
C ASN A 125 -12.19 14.54 -25.25
N ALA A 126 -11.86 14.13 -26.48
CA ALA A 126 -12.53 14.59 -27.71
C ALA A 126 -12.19 13.70 -28.93
N ASN A 127 -13.02 12.67 -29.12
CA ASN A 127 -13.58 12.18 -30.38
C ASN A 127 -13.03 12.78 -31.71
N SER A 128 -12.40 11.97 -32.57
CA SER A 128 -12.83 11.74 -33.97
C SER A 128 -11.82 10.95 -34.83
N ARG A 129 -12.35 9.90 -35.46
CA ARG A 129 -12.12 9.42 -36.85
C ARG A 129 -10.69 9.16 -37.35
N GLY A 130 -10.43 7.87 -37.61
CA GLY A 130 -9.92 7.38 -38.90
C GLY A 130 -8.41 7.32 -39.10
N CYS A 131 -7.88 6.12 -39.32
CA CYS A 131 -7.33 5.69 -40.61
C CYS A 131 -6.62 4.33 -40.49
N GLN A 132 -6.83 3.50 -41.51
CA GLN A 132 -6.37 2.13 -41.65
C GLN A 132 -4.89 2.02 -42.07
N SER A 133 -4.39 0.78 -41.93
CA SER A 133 -3.30 0.11 -42.66
C SER A 133 -1.87 0.37 -42.20
N HIS A 134 -1.13 -0.67 -41.82
CA HIS A 134 -0.30 -1.44 -42.75
C HIS A 134 0.18 -2.77 -42.10
N LEU A 135 0.40 -3.75 -42.96
CA LEU A 135 0.72 -5.17 -42.70
C LEU A 135 2.25 -5.38 -42.62
N LEU A 136 2.64 -6.58 -42.15
CA LEU A 136 3.97 -7.27 -42.22
C LEU A 136 4.95 -6.92 -41.07
N ASP A 137 5.70 -7.83 -40.43
CA ASP A 137 5.99 -9.24 -40.69
C ASP A 137 6.40 -9.98 -39.39
N SER A 138 6.27 -11.30 -39.48
CA SER A 138 6.79 -12.35 -38.61
C SER A 138 8.28 -12.18 -38.27
N ASP A 139 8.70 -12.57 -37.06
CA ASP A 139 9.62 -13.70 -36.90
C ASP A 139 9.90 -14.04 -35.43
N SER A 140 9.71 -15.33 -35.16
CA SER A 140 10.09 -16.07 -33.97
C SER A 140 11.61 -16.04 -33.75
N ASN A 141 12.07 -15.80 -32.52
CA ASN A 141 13.44 -16.16 -32.14
C ASN A 141 13.46 -17.03 -30.88
N VAL A 142 13.87 -18.28 -31.09
CA VAL A 142 14.04 -19.36 -30.11
C VAL A 142 15.41 -19.19 -29.46
N HIS A 143 15.49 -19.10 -28.13
CA HIS A 143 16.76 -19.10 -27.40
C HIS A 143 17.09 -20.51 -26.91
N SER A 144 18.20 -21.06 -27.41
CA SER A 144 18.81 -22.30 -26.93
C SER A 144 20.31 -22.05 -26.71
N HIS A 145 20.81 -22.37 -25.51
CA HIS A 145 22.25 -22.46 -25.25
C HIS A 145 22.54 -23.71 -24.41
N GLY A 146 23.37 -24.57 -25.01
CA GLY A 146 23.71 -25.91 -24.52
C GLY A 146 24.82 -25.94 -23.48
N HIS A 147 24.90 -27.12 -22.86
CA HIS A 147 25.94 -27.58 -21.95
C HIS A 147 27.33 -27.61 -22.58
N GLY A 148 28.32 -27.10 -21.85
CA GLY A 148 29.74 -27.46 -21.98
C GLY A 148 30.19 -28.11 -20.68
N LYS A 149 30.68 -29.36 -20.77
CA LYS A 149 31.38 -30.07 -19.69
C LYS A 149 32.88 -29.86 -19.87
N GLU A 150 33.59 -29.67 -18.76
CA GLU A 150 34.94 -30.18 -18.53
C GLU A 150 35.06 -30.56 -17.05
#